data_AF-A0A940H632-F1
#
_entry.id   AF-A0A940H632-F1
#
_cell.length_a   1.000
_cell.length_b   1.000
_cell.length_c   1.000
_cell.angle_alpha   90.00
_cell.angle_beta   90.00
_cell.angle_gamma   90.00
#
_symmetry.space_group_name_H-M   'P 1'
#
loop_
_entity.id
_entity.type
_entity.pdbx_description
1 polymer ?
#
loop_
_entity_poly.entity_id
_entity_poly.type
_entity_poly.pdbx_seq_one_letter_code
_entity_poly.pdbx_strand_id
1 'polypeptide(L)'
;MDMIFAMLGGKGISGLLKTGTAVLTTLLVVPALLKLFVVTVDEGWAAIRTRNGKPIIRNRPQRRPTNRGGAVGEVVVLDPGSHGAFPLFYWYKLVDVRCRATDLPAREMTGASGHQHRVHASFEWRPIPNGRDLRVFELDVANVKERASNIVGAALRDVIRGLDGDSLPHNDEINTRVIAASADDVRRACGVELVRVMVTGDALTDGYLLSTALRHTDRGAEVVSALHALN
;
A
#
# COMPACT_ATOMS: atom_id res chain seq x y z
N MET A 1 -15.75 -19.32 -66.93
CA MET A 1 -15.45 -17.90 -67.20
C MET A 1 -16.71 -17.04 -67.10
N ASP A 2 -17.89 -17.55 -67.43
CA ASP A 2 -19.15 -16.78 -67.38
C ASP A 2 -19.69 -16.46 -65.99
N MET A 3 -19.36 -17.25 -64.95
CA MET A 3 -19.78 -17.00 -63.56
C MET A 3 -19.04 -15.81 -62.92
N ILE A 4 -17.79 -15.57 -63.33
CA ILE A 4 -16.97 -14.43 -62.87
C ILE A 4 -17.45 -13.15 -63.56
N PHE A 5 -17.82 -13.22 -64.84
CA PHE A 5 -18.41 -12.09 -65.57
C PHE A 5 -19.85 -11.78 -65.14
N ALA A 6 -20.64 -12.76 -64.71
CA ALA A 6 -21.97 -12.54 -64.12
C ALA A 6 -21.90 -11.84 -62.74
N MET A 7 -20.82 -12.05 -61.97
CA MET A 7 -20.52 -11.28 -60.75
C MET A 7 -20.06 -9.85 -61.04
N LEU A 8 -19.56 -9.56 -62.24
CA LEU A 8 -19.10 -8.24 -62.70
C LEU A 8 -20.19 -7.40 -63.38
N GLY A 9 -21.44 -7.89 -63.47
CA GLY A 9 -22.58 -7.06 -63.84
C GLY A 9 -22.98 -6.14 -62.68
N GLY A 10 -23.48 -4.92 -62.95
CA GLY A 10 -23.75 -3.89 -61.93
C GLY A 10 -24.61 -4.32 -60.71
N LYS A 11 -25.39 -5.41 -60.81
CA LYS A 11 -26.08 -6.03 -59.66
C LYS A 11 -25.17 -6.90 -58.79
N GLY A 12 -24.21 -7.63 -59.38
CA GLY A 12 -23.21 -8.43 -58.67
C GLY A 12 -22.19 -7.57 -57.91
N ILE A 13 -21.75 -6.45 -58.49
CA ILE A 13 -20.88 -5.47 -57.82
C ILE A 13 -21.63 -4.77 -56.67
N SER A 14 -22.90 -4.42 -56.84
CA SER A 14 -23.72 -3.84 -55.76
C SER A 14 -23.96 -4.82 -54.62
N GLY A 15 -24.17 -6.11 -54.93
CA GLY A 15 -24.24 -7.18 -53.95
C GLY A 15 -22.91 -7.37 -53.21
N LEU A 16 -21.80 -7.47 -53.94
CA LEU A 16 -20.46 -7.61 -53.37
C LEU A 16 -20.07 -6.41 -52.49
N LEU A 17 -20.44 -5.19 -52.89
CA LEU A 17 -20.23 -3.98 -52.09
C LEU A 17 -21.10 -3.97 -50.83
N LYS A 18 -22.37 -4.41 -50.89
CA LYS A 18 -23.26 -4.52 -49.71
C LYS A 18 -22.82 -5.61 -48.75
N THR A 19 -22.47 -6.78 -49.26
CA THR A 19 -21.96 -7.89 -48.43
C THR A 19 -20.57 -7.56 -47.90
N GLY A 20 -19.71 -6.93 -48.71
CA GLY A 20 -18.38 -6.47 -48.32
C GLY A 20 -18.43 -5.38 -47.26
N THR A 21 -19.32 -4.39 -47.39
CA THR A 21 -19.56 -3.40 -46.32
C THR A 21 -20.17 -4.05 -45.10
N ALA A 22 -21.14 -4.95 -45.21
CA ALA A 22 -21.70 -5.65 -44.05
C ALA A 22 -20.64 -6.47 -43.30
N VAL A 23 -19.75 -7.17 -44.02
CA VAL A 23 -18.63 -7.92 -43.44
C VAL A 23 -17.63 -6.98 -42.78
N LEU A 24 -17.26 -5.88 -43.44
CA LEU A 24 -16.32 -4.89 -42.90
C LEU A 24 -16.89 -4.20 -41.65
N THR A 25 -18.16 -3.80 -41.70
CA THR A 25 -18.88 -3.22 -40.55
C THR A 25 -18.98 -4.23 -39.42
N THR A 26 -19.25 -5.51 -39.71
CA THR A 26 -19.27 -6.54 -38.66
C THR A 26 -17.88 -6.72 -38.04
N LEU A 27 -16.82 -6.76 -38.84
CA LEU A 27 -15.45 -6.93 -38.38
C LEU A 27 -14.86 -5.70 -37.66
N LEU A 28 -15.36 -4.49 -37.91
CA LEU A 28 -14.89 -3.27 -37.25
C LEU A 28 -15.80 -2.84 -36.10
N VAL A 29 -17.10 -2.76 -36.34
CA VAL A 29 -18.07 -2.22 -35.39
C VAL A 29 -18.36 -3.21 -34.26
N VAL A 30 -18.48 -4.51 -34.54
CA VAL A 30 -18.76 -5.48 -33.47
C VAL A 30 -17.60 -5.58 -32.48
N PRO A 31 -16.31 -5.67 -32.91
CA PRO A 31 -15.19 -5.59 -31.97
C PRO A 31 -15.09 -4.24 -31.26
N ALA A 32 -15.37 -3.13 -31.94
CA ALA A 32 -15.37 -1.81 -31.31
C ALA A 32 -16.46 -1.68 -30.23
N LEU A 33 -17.65 -2.22 -30.46
CA LEU A 33 -18.73 -2.29 -29.49
C LEU A 33 -18.39 -3.26 -28.35
N LEU A 34 -17.83 -4.43 -28.64
CA LEU A 34 -17.34 -5.37 -27.62
C LEU A 34 -16.29 -4.74 -26.71
N LYS A 35 -15.43 -3.89 -27.25
CA LYS A 35 -14.42 -3.15 -26.46
C LYS A 35 -15.05 -2.21 -25.42
N LEU A 36 -16.28 -1.72 -25.65
CA LEU A 36 -17.03 -0.94 -24.64
C LEU A 36 -17.46 -1.80 -23.44
N PHE A 37 -17.46 -3.13 -23.58
CA PHE A 37 -17.78 -4.10 -22.53
C PHE A 37 -16.52 -4.70 -21.90
N VAL A 38 -15.33 -4.17 -22.18
CA VAL A 38 -14.09 -4.62 -21.55
C VAL A 38 -13.59 -3.53 -20.61
N VAL A 39 -13.38 -3.88 -19.34
CA VAL A 39 -12.64 -3.03 -18.39
C VAL A 39 -11.22 -3.56 -18.32
N THR A 40 -10.28 -2.70 -18.68
CA THR A 40 -8.85 -2.95 -18.50
C THR A 40 -8.42 -2.36 -17.17
N VAL A 41 -7.88 -3.20 -16.30
CA VAL A 41 -7.28 -2.79 -15.02
C VAL A 41 -5.76 -2.82 -15.19
N ASP A 42 -5.13 -1.66 -15.06
CA ASP A 42 -3.69 -1.52 -15.18
C ASP A 42 -2.96 -2.17 -14.00
N GLU A 43 -1.68 -2.50 -14.21
CA GLU A 43 -0.82 -3.02 -13.16
C GLU A 43 -0.69 -2.01 -11.99
N GLY A 44 -0.92 -2.51 -10.78
CA GLY A 44 -0.96 -1.69 -9.56
C GLY A 44 -2.31 -1.02 -9.28
N TRP A 45 -3.34 -1.31 -10.07
CA TRP A 45 -4.71 -0.94 -9.78
C TRP A 45 -5.57 -2.16 -9.48
N ALA A 46 -6.61 -1.96 -8.68
CA ALA A 46 -7.65 -2.95 -8.44
C ALA A 46 -9.01 -2.32 -8.74
N ALA A 47 -9.87 -3.01 -9.49
CA ALA A 47 -11.21 -2.50 -9.78
C ALA A 47 -12.25 -3.16 -8.89
N ILE A 48 -12.98 -2.35 -8.14
CA ILE A 48 -13.94 -2.81 -7.15
C ILE A 48 -15.35 -2.64 -7.67
N ARG A 49 -16.13 -3.73 -7.64
CA ARG A 49 -17.53 -3.66 -8.06
C ARG A 49 -18.36 -2.91 -7.02
N THR A 50 -19.08 -1.88 -7.47
CA THR A 50 -19.96 -1.04 -6.67
C THR A 50 -21.40 -1.08 -7.22
N ARG A 51 -22.37 -0.79 -6.35
CA ARG A 51 -23.76 -0.49 -6.69
C ARG A 51 -24.03 0.91 -6.15
N ASN A 52 -24.29 1.87 -7.04
CA ASN A 52 -24.49 3.29 -6.69
C ASN A 52 -23.33 3.89 -5.87
N GLY A 53 -22.08 3.58 -6.24
CA GLY A 53 -20.88 4.07 -5.55
C GLY A 53 -20.52 3.36 -4.24
N LYS A 54 -21.36 2.45 -3.73
CA LYS A 54 -21.05 1.60 -2.57
C LYS A 54 -20.51 0.23 -2.99
N PRO A 55 -19.43 -0.29 -2.40
CA PRO A 55 -18.91 -1.62 -2.71
C PRO A 55 -19.97 -2.71 -2.53
N ILE A 56 -20.06 -3.66 -3.46
CA ILE A 56 -20.97 -4.81 -3.33
C ILE A 56 -20.28 -5.86 -2.46
N ILE A 57 -20.84 -6.10 -1.29
CA ILE A 57 -20.39 -7.09 -0.32
C ILE A 57 -21.12 -8.42 -0.60
N ARG A 58 -20.40 -9.47 -1.03
CA ARG A 58 -20.96 -10.83 -1.18
C ARG A 58 -20.99 -11.54 0.16
N ASN A 59 -22.16 -11.65 0.78
CA ASN A 59 -22.32 -12.52 1.94
C ASN A 59 -22.24 -13.98 1.48
N ARG A 60 -21.16 -14.68 1.84
CA ARG A 60 -21.07 -16.13 1.63
C ARG A 60 -22.09 -16.80 2.56
N PRO A 61 -22.97 -17.71 2.08
CA PRO A 61 -23.86 -18.43 2.96
C PRO A 61 -23.03 -19.27 3.94
N GLN A 62 -23.32 -19.10 5.23
CA GLN A 62 -22.58 -19.65 6.35
C GLN A 62 -22.72 -21.19 6.38
N ARG A 63 -21.81 -21.91 5.71
CA ARG A 63 -21.67 -23.36 5.90
C ARG A 63 -21.00 -23.60 7.26
N ARG A 64 -21.84 -23.70 8.30
CA ARG A 64 -21.61 -23.94 9.75
C ARG A 64 -21.42 -22.72 10.65
N PRO A 65 -22.14 -22.67 11.80
CA PRO A 65 -21.91 -21.69 12.83
C PRO A 65 -20.78 -22.19 13.74
N THR A 66 -19.57 -21.67 13.55
CA THR A 66 -18.55 -21.70 14.60
C THR A 66 -18.46 -20.32 15.21
N ASN A 67 -18.62 -20.28 16.52
CA ASN A 67 -18.74 -19.09 17.35
C ASN A 67 -17.68 -18.01 17.06
N ARG A 68 -18.15 -16.76 17.09
CA ARG A 68 -17.42 -15.47 17.07
C ARG A 68 -16.99 -14.95 15.69
N GLY A 69 -17.76 -13.97 15.22
CA GLY A 69 -17.41 -13.07 14.13
C GLY A 69 -18.44 -13.14 13.00
N GLY A 70 -19.30 -12.13 12.90
CA GLY A 70 -20.25 -12.00 11.80
C GLY A 70 -19.54 -12.15 10.45
N ALA A 71 -20.14 -12.90 9.53
CA ALA A 71 -19.61 -13.06 8.19
C ALA A 71 -19.70 -11.71 7.44
N VAL A 72 -18.64 -10.91 7.55
CA VAL A 72 -18.44 -9.71 6.74
C VAL A 72 -18.21 -10.19 5.31
N GLY A 73 -19.16 -9.94 4.42
CA GLY A 73 -19.09 -10.45 3.05
C GLY A 73 -17.88 -9.93 2.26
N GLU A 74 -17.59 -10.60 1.15
CA GLU A 74 -16.42 -10.34 0.32
C GLU A 74 -16.75 -9.35 -0.79
N VAL A 75 -16.05 -8.22 -0.83
CA VAL A 75 -16.11 -7.28 -1.95
C VAL A 75 -15.54 -7.94 -3.21
N VAL A 76 -16.25 -7.80 -4.34
CA VAL A 76 -15.77 -8.29 -5.63
C VAL A 76 -14.70 -7.34 -6.16
N VAL A 77 -13.46 -7.80 -6.17
CA VAL A 77 -12.30 -7.11 -6.71
C VAL A 77 -11.87 -7.79 -8.00
N LEU A 78 -11.58 -7.00 -9.03
CA LEU A 78 -10.96 -7.45 -10.27
C LEU A 78 -9.46 -7.16 -10.18
N ASP A 79 -8.68 -8.20 -10.41
CA ASP A 79 -7.21 -8.14 -10.51
C ASP A 79 -6.77 -7.40 -11.79
N PRO A 80 -5.49 -7.02 -11.92
CA PRO A 80 -4.97 -6.46 -13.17
C PRO A 80 -5.25 -7.36 -14.38
N GLY A 81 -5.67 -6.77 -15.49
CA GLY A 81 -6.04 -7.48 -16.72
C GLY A 81 -7.33 -7.00 -17.38
N SER A 82 -7.73 -7.71 -18.44
CA SER A 82 -8.95 -7.41 -19.21
C SER A 82 -10.11 -8.25 -18.69
N HIS A 83 -11.13 -7.59 -18.14
CA HIS A 83 -12.31 -8.24 -17.59
C HIS A 83 -13.54 -7.94 -18.44
N GLY A 84 -14.37 -8.96 -18.65
CA GLY A 84 -15.71 -8.77 -19.19
C GLY A 84 -16.54 -7.95 -18.22
N ALA A 85 -16.84 -6.71 -18.60
CA ALA A 85 -17.54 -5.74 -17.78
C ALA A 85 -18.93 -5.45 -18.34
N PHE A 86 -19.89 -5.24 -17.45
CA PHE A 86 -21.13 -4.59 -17.84
C PHE A 86 -20.84 -3.09 -18.07
N PRO A 87 -21.40 -2.48 -19.12
CA PRO A 87 -20.93 -1.22 -19.73
C PRO A 87 -21.19 0.05 -18.88
N LEU A 88 -21.59 -0.11 -17.63
CA LEU A 88 -21.84 1.00 -16.72
C LEU A 88 -20.59 1.25 -15.88
N PHE A 89 -19.73 2.16 -16.34
CA PHE A 89 -18.55 2.64 -15.61
C PHE A 89 -18.85 3.08 -14.17
N TYR A 90 -20.10 3.47 -13.87
CA TYR A 90 -20.60 3.77 -12.52
C TYR A 90 -20.62 2.59 -11.55
N TRP A 91 -20.33 1.37 -11.99
CA TRP A 91 -20.32 0.16 -11.18
C TRP A 91 -18.91 -0.33 -10.81
N TYR A 92 -17.85 0.35 -11.23
CA TYR A 92 -16.49 -0.03 -10.85
C TYR A 92 -15.74 1.19 -10.31
N LYS A 93 -15.11 1.02 -9.14
CA LYS A 93 -14.22 2.02 -8.56
C LYS A 93 -12.80 1.52 -8.64
N LEU A 94 -11.94 2.28 -9.31
CA LEU A 94 -10.52 1.98 -9.42
C LEU A 94 -9.79 2.41 -8.15
N VAL A 95 -8.89 1.54 -7.71
CA VAL A 95 -8.11 1.71 -6.48
C VAL A 95 -6.66 1.54 -6.82
N ASP A 96 -5.87 2.57 -6.52
CA ASP A 96 -4.42 2.45 -6.55
C ASP A 96 -3.96 1.61 -5.37
N VAL A 97 -3.45 0.41 -5.66
CA VAL A 97 -2.94 -0.58 -4.70
C VAL A 97 -1.41 -0.59 -4.65
N ARG A 98 -0.77 0.41 -5.27
CA ARG A 98 0.69 0.54 -5.24
C ARG A 98 1.17 0.90 -3.84
N CYS A 99 2.44 0.63 -3.62
CA CYS A 99 3.12 1.02 -2.39
C CYS A 99 3.19 2.53 -2.27
N ARG A 100 2.94 3.04 -1.06
CA ARG A 100 2.97 4.46 -0.71
C ARG A 100 3.88 4.64 0.50
N ALA A 101 4.72 5.66 0.46
CA ALA A 101 5.53 6.04 1.61
C ALA A 101 4.80 7.11 2.45
N THR A 102 5.02 7.10 3.76
CA THR A 102 4.55 8.12 4.68
C THR A 102 5.61 8.36 5.74
N ASP A 103 6.01 9.62 5.88
CA ASP A 103 6.98 10.02 6.89
C ASP A 103 6.32 10.16 8.25
N LEU A 104 7.01 9.72 9.29
CA LEU A 104 6.64 9.97 10.67
C LEU A 104 7.29 11.27 11.13
N PRO A 105 6.58 12.08 11.94
CA PRO A 105 7.20 13.24 12.56
C PRO A 105 8.34 12.78 13.48
N ALA A 106 9.41 13.57 13.52
CA ALA A 106 10.53 13.34 14.42
C ALA A 106 10.04 13.30 15.87
N ARG A 107 10.47 12.29 16.64
CA ARG A 107 10.08 12.14 18.04
C ARG A 107 11.30 11.89 18.92
N GLU A 108 11.29 12.51 20.08
CA GLU A 108 12.19 12.15 21.18
C GLU A 108 11.62 10.93 21.89
N MET A 109 12.44 9.90 22.03
CA MET A 109 12.07 8.59 22.59
C MET A 109 13.11 8.18 23.62
N THR A 110 12.68 7.55 24.70
CA THR A 110 13.58 7.15 25.79
C THR A 110 13.70 5.63 25.83
N GLY A 111 14.93 5.12 25.78
CA GLY A 111 15.24 3.70 25.93
C GLY A 111 15.11 3.21 27.38
N ALA A 112 15.23 1.90 27.60
CA ALA A 112 15.11 1.31 28.95
C ALA A 112 16.20 1.81 29.91
N SER A 113 17.38 2.12 29.38
CA SER A 113 18.53 2.69 30.08
C SER A 113 18.37 4.16 30.47
N GLY A 114 17.28 4.82 30.05
CA GLY A 114 17.03 6.25 30.28
C GLY A 114 17.64 7.18 29.25
N HIS A 115 18.34 6.65 28.24
CA HIS A 115 18.91 7.45 27.15
C HIS A 115 17.82 7.99 26.22
N GLN A 116 17.95 9.26 25.82
CA GLN A 116 17.04 9.91 24.88
C GLN A 116 17.59 9.83 23.45
N HIS A 117 16.75 9.35 22.53
CA HIS A 117 17.01 9.22 21.11
C HIS A 117 16.05 10.08 20.32
N ARG A 118 16.52 10.75 19.27
CA ARG A 118 15.66 11.52 18.36
C ARG A 118 15.54 10.74 17.07
N VAL A 119 14.40 10.10 16.89
CA VAL A 119 14.21 9.14 15.82
C VAL A 119 13.39 9.74 14.70
N HIS A 120 13.97 9.70 13.50
CA HIS A 120 13.29 9.94 12.24
C HIS A 120 12.98 8.60 11.60
N ALA A 121 11.73 8.42 11.18
CA ALA A 121 11.30 7.19 10.54
C ALA A 121 10.25 7.47 9.47
N SER A 122 10.15 6.57 8.51
CA SER A 122 9.08 6.52 7.53
C SER A 122 8.62 5.09 7.35
N PHE A 123 7.43 4.91 6.81
CA PHE A 123 6.91 3.58 6.52
C PHE A 123 6.24 3.53 5.16
N GLU A 124 6.35 2.36 4.56
CA GLU A 124 5.75 2.00 3.30
C GLU A 124 4.53 1.13 3.55
N TRP A 125 3.43 1.46 2.89
CA TRP A 125 2.17 0.74 3.03
C TRP A 125 1.46 0.62 1.70
N ARG A 126 0.64 -0.41 1.56
CA ARG A 126 -0.27 -0.56 0.40
C ARG A 126 -1.66 -0.99 0.85
N PRO A 127 -2.73 -0.51 0.20
CA PRO A 127 -4.07 -1.03 0.44
C PRO A 127 -4.15 -2.54 0.19
N ILE A 128 -4.88 -3.27 1.03
CA ILE A 128 -5.18 -4.67 0.77
C ILE A 128 -6.49 -4.72 -0.03
N PRO A 129 -6.45 -5.10 -1.32
CA PRO A 129 -7.65 -5.15 -2.16
C PRO A 129 -8.40 -6.46 -1.94
N ASN A 130 -8.66 -6.82 -0.67
CA ASN A 130 -9.46 -7.98 -0.29
C ASN A 130 -10.69 -7.48 0.46
N GLY A 131 -11.86 -8.03 0.09
CA GLY A 131 -13.15 -7.62 0.61
C GLY A 131 -13.30 -7.55 2.14
N ARG A 132 -12.53 -8.32 2.90
CA ARG A 132 -12.53 -8.24 4.37
C ARG A 132 -11.79 -7.01 4.91
N ASP A 133 -10.70 -6.64 4.25
CA ASP A 133 -9.72 -5.66 4.74
C ASP A 133 -9.80 -4.35 3.94
N LEU A 134 -10.85 -4.15 3.13
CA LEU A 134 -11.02 -2.99 2.27
C LEU A 134 -11.50 -1.72 3.01
N ARG A 135 -10.88 -1.39 4.16
CA ARG A 135 -11.27 -0.27 5.03
C ARG A 135 -10.72 1.10 4.62
N VAL A 136 -9.75 1.13 3.71
CA VAL A 136 -9.16 2.36 3.17
C VAL A 136 -10.23 3.30 2.59
N PHE A 137 -11.36 2.76 2.13
CA PHE A 137 -12.50 3.54 1.64
C PHE A 137 -13.38 4.15 2.72
N GLU A 138 -13.53 3.46 3.85
CA GLU A 138 -14.31 3.97 4.98
C GLU A 138 -13.58 5.12 5.65
N LEU A 139 -12.24 5.05 5.65
CA LEU A 139 -11.40 5.93 6.44
C LEU A 139 -10.84 7.12 5.67
N ASP A 140 -10.98 7.24 4.35
CA ASP A 140 -10.24 8.23 3.55
C ASP A 140 -8.71 8.08 3.67
N VAL A 141 -7.97 8.44 2.62
CA VAL A 141 -6.52 8.25 2.56
C VAL A 141 -5.81 9.08 3.64
N ALA A 142 -6.32 10.27 3.94
CA ALA A 142 -5.77 11.13 4.98
C ALA A 142 -5.87 10.47 6.37
N ASN A 143 -7.05 9.94 6.74
CA ASN A 143 -7.18 9.31 8.06
C ASN A 143 -6.47 7.95 8.11
N VAL A 144 -6.30 7.25 6.99
CA VAL A 144 -5.44 6.05 6.93
C VAL A 144 -3.99 6.40 7.24
N LYS A 145 -3.45 7.46 6.62
CA LYS A 145 -2.08 7.93 6.91
C LYS A 145 -1.94 8.30 8.38
N GLU A 146 -2.83 9.13 8.90
CA GLU A 146 -2.77 9.58 10.30
C GLU A 146 -2.89 8.41 11.28
N ARG A 147 -3.86 7.52 11.07
CA ARG A 147 -4.08 6.37 11.94
C ARG A 147 -2.94 5.36 11.87
N ALA A 148 -2.44 5.04 10.68
CA ALA A 148 -1.28 4.17 10.53
C ALA A 148 -0.04 4.80 11.17
N SER A 149 0.20 6.10 10.98
CA SER A 149 1.29 6.84 11.63
C SER A 149 1.21 6.80 13.16
N ASN A 150 0.00 6.87 13.71
CA ASN A 150 -0.21 6.77 15.16
C ASN A 150 0.12 5.36 15.68
N ILE A 151 -0.33 4.30 15.00
CA ILE A 151 -0.05 2.91 15.38
C ILE A 151 1.44 2.60 15.24
N VAL A 152 2.03 2.86 14.07
CA VAL A 152 3.46 2.59 13.80
C VAL A 152 4.33 3.43 14.75
N GLY A 153 3.99 4.70 14.95
CA GLY A 153 4.73 5.58 15.86
C GLY A 153 4.59 5.20 17.34
N ALA A 154 3.51 4.55 17.75
CA ALA A 154 3.36 3.97 19.10
C ALA A 154 4.21 2.70 19.24
N ALA A 155 4.13 1.80 18.26
CA ALA A 155 4.95 0.59 18.24
C ALA A 155 6.45 0.91 18.22
N LEU A 156 6.88 1.91 17.45
CA LEU A 156 8.27 2.39 17.45
C LEU A 156 8.71 2.85 18.85
N ARG A 157 7.85 3.59 19.57
CA ARG A 157 8.13 4.03 20.94
C ARG A 157 8.28 2.84 21.89
N ASP A 158 7.37 1.87 21.81
CA ASP A 158 7.37 0.71 22.70
C ASP A 158 8.57 -0.20 22.43
N VAL A 159 8.94 -0.38 21.16
CA VAL A 159 10.16 -1.10 20.76
C VAL A 159 11.39 -0.40 21.34
N ILE A 160 11.53 0.91 21.15
CA ILE A 160 12.70 1.65 21.65
C ILE A 160 12.77 1.65 23.17
N ARG A 161 11.63 1.83 23.84
CA ARG A 161 11.55 1.75 25.31
C ARG A 161 11.99 0.40 25.86
N GLY A 162 11.83 -0.68 25.09
CA GLY A 162 12.27 -2.02 25.48
C GLY A 162 13.72 -2.35 25.13
N LEU A 163 14.49 -1.42 24.56
CA LEU A 163 15.90 -1.61 24.23
C LEU A 163 16.78 -1.16 25.40
N ASP A 164 17.73 -2.02 25.76
CA ASP A 164 18.79 -1.75 26.72
C ASP A 164 20.05 -1.24 26.01
N GLY A 165 20.83 -0.41 26.71
CA GLY A 165 22.09 0.16 26.21
C GLY A 165 22.00 1.64 25.82
N ASP A 166 23.15 2.19 25.45
CA ASP A 166 23.33 3.63 25.21
C ASP A 166 23.15 4.00 23.72
N SER A 167 23.10 2.99 22.85
CA SER A 167 22.96 3.13 21.40
C SER A 167 21.80 2.28 20.88
N LEU A 168 21.14 2.79 19.84
CA LEU A 168 20.14 2.02 19.12
C LEU A 168 20.80 0.89 18.32
N PRO A 169 20.18 -0.30 18.26
CA PRO A 169 20.61 -1.39 17.40
C PRO A 169 20.46 -1.01 15.93
N HIS A 170 20.99 -1.86 15.05
CA HIS A 170 20.95 -1.58 13.61
C HIS A 170 19.52 -1.40 13.09
N ASN A 171 19.34 -0.51 12.13
CA ASN A 171 18.02 -0.13 11.62
C ASN A 171 17.18 -1.34 11.20
N ASP A 172 17.78 -2.34 10.56
CA ASP A 172 17.06 -3.55 10.12
C ASP A 172 16.41 -4.33 11.26
N GLU A 173 17.06 -4.35 12.44
CA GLU A 173 16.52 -5.00 13.63
C GLU A 173 15.32 -4.22 14.19
N ILE A 174 15.45 -2.89 14.28
CA ILE A 174 14.35 -2.01 14.71
C ILE A 174 13.18 -2.12 13.75
N ASN A 175 13.45 -2.03 12.44
CA ASN A 175 12.44 -2.13 11.39
C ASN A 175 11.64 -3.44 11.52
N THR A 176 12.34 -4.57 11.70
CA THR A 176 11.71 -5.89 11.85
C THR A 176 10.83 -5.96 13.10
N ARG A 177 11.32 -5.48 14.24
CA ARG A 177 10.57 -5.46 15.52
C ARG A 177 9.33 -4.58 15.42
N VAL A 178 9.44 -3.40 14.80
CA VAL A 178 8.31 -2.46 14.64
C VAL A 178 7.25 -3.03 13.70
N ILE A 179 7.65 -3.64 12.58
CA ILE A 179 6.70 -4.31 11.68
C ILE A 179 5.97 -5.43 12.44
N ALA A 180 6.70 -6.30 13.15
CA ALA A 180 6.11 -7.39 13.92
C ALA A 180 5.12 -6.89 14.98
N ALA A 181 5.42 -5.77 15.64
CA ALA A 181 4.58 -5.19 16.68
C ALA A 181 3.33 -4.46 16.14
N SER A 182 3.33 -3.99 14.89
CA SER A 182 2.28 -3.08 14.38
C SER A 182 1.50 -3.59 13.17
N ALA A 183 2.01 -4.56 12.41
CA ALA A 183 1.41 -4.96 11.13
C ALA A 183 -0.05 -5.42 11.25
N ASP A 184 -0.37 -6.22 12.27
CA ASP A 184 -1.75 -6.72 12.46
C ASP A 184 -2.72 -5.63 12.94
N ASP A 185 -2.25 -4.69 13.77
CA ASP A 185 -3.07 -3.55 14.20
C ASP A 185 -3.33 -2.60 13.05
N VAL A 186 -2.30 -2.29 12.24
CA VAL A 186 -2.43 -1.49 11.02
C VAL A 186 -3.41 -2.16 10.04
N ARG A 187 -3.30 -3.47 9.83
CA ARG A 187 -4.23 -4.22 8.98
C ARG A 187 -5.66 -4.14 9.48
N ARG A 188 -5.89 -4.41 10.77
CA ARG A 188 -7.24 -4.38 11.38
C ARG A 188 -7.85 -2.98 11.41
N ALA A 189 -7.05 -1.97 11.73
CA ALA A 189 -7.52 -0.61 11.95
C ALA A 189 -7.67 0.19 10.65
N CYS A 190 -6.83 -0.08 9.65
CA CYS A 190 -6.72 0.73 8.43
C CYS A 190 -7.00 -0.06 7.14
N GLY A 191 -6.90 -1.40 7.15
CA GLY A 191 -7.08 -2.20 5.93
C GLY A 191 -5.90 -2.13 4.96
N VAL A 192 -4.70 -1.88 5.48
CA VAL A 192 -3.47 -1.76 4.70
C VAL A 192 -2.44 -2.78 5.17
N GLU A 193 -1.58 -3.18 4.26
CA GLU A 193 -0.39 -3.96 4.55
C GLU A 193 0.76 -2.98 4.80
N LEU A 194 1.47 -3.19 5.92
CA LEU A 194 2.72 -2.52 6.22
C LEU A 194 3.85 -3.27 5.51
N VAL A 195 4.43 -2.65 4.49
CA VAL A 195 5.44 -3.28 3.62
C VAL A 195 6.84 -3.13 4.22
N ARG A 196 7.16 -1.92 4.68
CA ARG A 196 8.48 -1.61 5.25
C ARG A 196 8.37 -0.49 6.27
N VAL A 197 9.24 -0.51 7.27
CA VAL A 197 9.53 0.63 8.13
C VAL A 197 11.01 0.96 7.92
N MET A 198 11.34 2.24 7.85
CA MET A 198 12.68 2.74 7.64
C MET A 198 12.99 3.79 8.70
N VAL A 199 13.93 3.49 9.59
CA VAL A 199 14.51 4.49 10.50
C VAL A 199 15.61 5.24 9.74
N THR A 200 15.43 6.53 9.52
CA THR A 200 16.30 7.38 8.67
C THR A 200 17.28 8.25 9.44
N GLY A 201 17.24 8.28 10.77
CA GLY A 201 18.31 8.90 11.54
C GLY A 201 18.03 8.98 13.03
N ASP A 202 19.05 8.65 13.83
CA ASP A 202 19.19 9.05 15.24
C ASP A 202 20.11 10.26 15.30
N ALA A 203 19.53 11.45 15.10
CA ALA A 203 20.28 12.71 15.12
C ALA A 203 20.79 13.09 16.51
N LEU A 204 20.35 12.39 17.58
CA LEU A 204 20.84 12.61 18.94
C LEU A 204 21.98 11.66 19.33
N THR A 205 22.17 10.50 18.69
CA THR A 205 23.42 9.74 18.87
C THR A 205 24.62 10.62 18.55
N ASP A 206 24.58 11.45 17.51
CA ASP A 206 25.73 12.30 17.15
C ASP A 206 25.98 13.39 18.20
N GLY A 207 24.93 14.04 18.71
CA GLY A 207 25.06 15.04 19.77
C GLY A 207 25.50 14.44 21.11
N TYR A 208 24.99 13.25 21.45
CA TYR A 208 25.39 12.51 22.64
C TYR A 208 26.82 11.98 22.51
N LEU A 209 27.20 11.37 21.39
CA LEU A 209 28.56 10.91 21.11
C LEU A 209 29.55 12.08 21.14
N LEU A 210 29.18 13.24 20.58
CA LEU A 210 29.99 14.46 20.68
C LEU A 210 30.10 14.94 22.14
N SER A 211 28.99 14.99 22.88
CA SER A 211 29.00 15.41 24.30
C SER A 211 29.75 14.44 25.21
N THR A 212 29.70 13.14 24.90
CA THR A 212 30.37 12.06 25.64
C THR A 212 31.86 12.07 25.31
N ALA A 213 32.22 12.29 24.04
CA ALA A 213 33.59 12.53 23.61
C ALA A 213 34.16 13.78 24.30
N LEU A 214 33.43 14.90 24.32
CA LEU A 214 33.85 16.12 25.02
C LEU A 214 34.08 15.88 26.52
N ARG A 215 33.13 15.22 27.21
CA ARG A 215 33.28 14.85 28.63
C ARG A 215 34.41 13.86 28.91
N HIS A 216 34.70 12.95 27.98
CA HIS A 216 35.84 12.03 28.09
C HIS A 216 37.18 12.77 27.90
N THR A 217 37.22 13.74 26.99
CA THR A 217 38.40 14.60 26.80
C THR A 217 38.69 15.45 28.05
N ASP A 218 37.67 16.03 28.67
CA ASP A 218 37.81 16.84 29.88
C ASP A 218 38.32 16.01 31.08
N ARG A 219 37.82 14.79 31.26
CA ARG A 219 38.34 13.87 32.28
C ARG A 219 39.78 13.45 32.01
N GLY A 220 40.16 13.30 30.74
CA GLY A 220 41.55 13.04 30.35
C GLY A 220 42.48 14.20 30.73
N ALA A 221 42.04 15.44 30.53
CA ALA A 221 42.79 16.63 30.92
C ALA A 221 42.92 16.78 32.44
N GLU A 222 41.87 16.50 33.21
CA GLU A 222 41.93 16.48 34.67
C GLU A 222 42.90 15.42 35.20
N VAL A 223 42.86 14.19 34.66
CA VAL A 223 43.77 13.11 35.07
C VAL A 223 45.23 13.44 34.77
N VAL A 224 45.53 14.06 33.62
CA VAL A 224 46.88 14.51 33.27
C VAL A 224 47.35 15.65 34.16
N SER A 225 46.47 16.61 34.50
CA SER A 225 46.78 17.69 35.43
C SER A 225 47.03 17.18 36.86
N ALA A 226 46.26 16.19 37.32
CA ALA A 226 46.44 15.54 38.62
C ALA A 226 47.73 14.72 38.68
N LEU A 227 48.12 14.05 37.58
CA LEU A 227 49.41 13.36 37.46
C LEU A 227 50.60 14.32 37.45
N HIS A 228 50.47 15.49 36.81
CA HIS A 228 51.50 16.53 36.84
C HIS A 228 51.62 17.23 38.20
N ALA A 229 50.56 17.27 39.00
CA ALA A 229 50.59 17.81 40.36
C ALA A 229 51.18 16.83 41.40
N LEU A 230 51.38 15.55 41.02
CA LEU A 230 51.93 14.49 41.87
C LEU A 230 53.42 14.18 41.59
N ASN A 231 54.03 14.79 40.56
CA ASN A 231 55.47 14.75 40.26
C ASN A 231 56.16 16.05 40.69
#